data_AF-A0A7X2PBL2-F1
#
_entry.id   AF-A0A7X2PBL2-F1
#
_cell.length_a   1.000
_cell.length_b   1.000
_cell.length_c   1.000
_cell.angle_alpha   90.00
_cell.angle_beta   90.00
_cell.angle_gamma   90.00
#
_symmetry.space_group_name_H-M   'P 1'
#
loop_
_entity.id
_entity.type
_entity.pdbx_description
1 polymer ?
#
loop_
_entity_poly.entity_id
_entity_poly.type
_entity_poly.pdbx_seq_one_letter_code
_entity_poly.pdbx_strand_id
1 'polypeptide(L)'
;MGLEMNEELLLKEPEKIADSIYKNKSPSDTQLRKFFDDFMVLKKHADAICSSSDEEKDNKFKKEILPLIKFSKIKIAYAVSRCDKREFSSYNDFYKKMEEYINKIETMSDFVVFLKFYEAIIAFVKYKRTFDSMEKDNSKGNKRR
;
A
#
# COMPACT_ATOMS: atom_id res chain seq x y z
N MET A 1 13.66 -13.72 -4.39
CA MET A 1 13.90 -12.73 -5.49
C MET A 1 13.24 -11.46 -5.00
N GLY A 2 14.06 -10.45 -4.71
CA GLY A 2 13.64 -9.21 -4.04
C GLY A 2 12.74 -8.33 -4.91
N LEU A 3 12.46 -7.13 -4.42
CA LEU A 3 11.67 -6.13 -5.14
C LEU A 3 12.60 -5.21 -5.92
N GLU A 4 12.45 -5.23 -7.24
CA GLU A 4 13.20 -4.35 -8.13
C GLU A 4 12.37 -3.15 -8.55
N MET A 5 13.02 -1.98 -8.56
CA MET A 5 12.39 -0.75 -8.98
C MET A 5 12.26 -0.72 -10.52
N ASN A 6 11.05 -0.91 -11.02
CA ASN A 6 10.76 -0.86 -12.45
C ASN A 6 9.38 -0.24 -12.73
N GLU A 7 9.10 0.05 -14.01
CA GLU A 7 7.85 0.69 -14.44
C GLU A 7 6.61 -0.16 -14.12
N GLU A 8 6.71 -1.48 -14.24
CA GLU A 8 5.59 -2.39 -13.93
C GLU A 8 5.20 -2.27 -12.45
N LEU A 9 6.20 -2.29 -11.56
CA LEU A 9 5.98 -2.21 -10.12
C LEU A 9 5.57 -0.80 -9.68
N LEU A 10 6.11 0.28 -10.25
CA LEU A 10 5.82 1.63 -9.75
C LEU A 10 4.59 2.28 -10.38
N LEU A 11 4.16 1.85 -11.57
CA LEU A 11 3.06 2.49 -12.30
C LEU A 11 1.92 1.50 -12.59
N LYS A 12 2.20 0.42 -13.31
CA LYS A 12 1.14 -0.44 -13.86
C LYS A 12 0.42 -1.27 -12.80
N GLU A 13 1.15 -1.94 -11.91
CA GLU A 13 0.55 -2.73 -10.84
C GLU A 13 -0.21 -1.85 -9.82
N PRO A 14 0.35 -0.72 -9.34
CA PRO A 14 -0.38 0.22 -8.50
C PRO A 14 -1.68 0.72 -9.11
N GLU A 15 -1.67 1.07 -10.40
CA GLU A 15 -2.86 1.56 -11.09
C GLU A 15 -3.95 0.48 -11.18
N LYS A 16 -3.59 -0.77 -11.54
CA LYS A 16 -4.53 -1.90 -11.58
C LYS A 16 -5.18 -2.14 -10.21
N ILE A 17 -4.39 -2.08 -9.13
CA ILE A 17 -4.89 -2.23 -7.77
C ILE A 17 -5.81 -1.07 -7.41
N ALA A 18 -5.41 0.16 -7.73
CA ALA A 18 -6.20 1.36 -7.50
C ALA A 18 -7.54 1.33 -8.23
N ASP A 19 -7.60 0.79 -9.45
CA ASP A 19 -8.85 0.60 -10.19
C ASP A 19 -9.82 -0.34 -9.47
N SER A 20 -9.33 -1.44 -8.92
CA SER A 20 -10.16 -2.37 -8.13
C SER A 20 -10.71 -1.67 -6.89
N ILE A 21 -9.85 -0.96 -6.16
CA ILE A 21 -10.23 -0.21 -4.95
C ILE A 21 -11.23 0.90 -5.27
N TYR A 22 -11.03 1.61 -6.38
CA TYR A 22 -11.90 2.70 -6.82
C TYR A 22 -13.30 2.17 -7.18
N LYS A 23 -13.39 1.13 -8.01
CA LYS A 23 -14.66 0.53 -8.45
C LYS A 23 -15.50 0.03 -7.27
N ASN A 24 -14.85 -0.61 -6.30
CA ASN A 24 -15.52 -1.19 -5.13
C ASN A 24 -15.61 -0.25 -3.94
N LYS A 25 -15.01 0.95 -4.03
CA LYS A 25 -14.89 1.95 -2.95
C LYS A 25 -14.24 1.42 -1.67
N SER A 26 -13.42 0.38 -1.78
CA SER A 26 -12.88 -0.33 -0.62
C SER A 26 -11.50 -0.95 -0.92
N PRO A 27 -10.47 -0.77 -0.08
CA PRO A 27 -10.49 -0.04 1.20
C PRO A 27 -10.74 1.49 1.06
N SER A 28 -11.18 2.12 2.14
CA SER A 28 -11.33 3.59 2.20
C SER A 28 -9.96 4.30 2.27
N ASP A 29 -9.91 5.60 1.93
CA ASP A 29 -8.66 6.39 2.00
C ASP A 29 -8.07 6.43 3.41
N THR A 30 -8.93 6.38 4.43
CA THR A 30 -8.50 6.36 5.83
C THR A 30 -7.85 5.02 6.18
N GLN A 31 -8.39 3.91 5.66
CA GLN A 31 -7.82 2.58 5.90
C GLN A 31 -6.48 2.41 5.17
N LEU A 32 -6.39 2.81 3.89
CA LEU A 32 -5.13 2.79 3.14
C LEU A 32 -4.04 3.60 3.85
N ARG A 33 -4.37 4.82 4.30
CA ARG A 33 -3.42 5.67 5.03
C ARG A 33 -2.99 5.03 6.35
N LYS A 34 -3.91 4.49 7.15
CA LYS A 34 -3.57 3.81 8.41
C LYS A 34 -2.59 2.66 8.21
N PHE A 35 -2.81 1.82 7.20
CA PHE A 35 -1.87 0.73 6.90
C PHE A 35 -0.51 1.26 6.43
N PHE A 36 -0.49 2.31 5.62
CA PHE A 36 0.75 2.93 5.17
C PHE A 36 1.53 3.59 6.32
N ASP A 37 0.84 4.29 7.22
CA ASP A 37 1.43 4.93 8.39
C ASP A 37 2.14 3.91 9.29
N ASP A 38 1.57 2.71 9.45
CA ASP A 38 2.22 1.60 10.16
C ASP A 38 3.56 1.23 9.50
N PHE A 39 3.62 1.13 8.18
CA PHE A 39 4.88 0.88 7.48
C PHE A 39 5.86 2.05 7.60
N MET A 40 5.37 3.29 7.63
CA MET A 40 6.22 4.47 7.83
C MET A 40 6.83 4.52 9.24
N VAL A 41 6.12 4.04 10.26
CA VAL A 41 6.69 3.85 11.60
C VAL A 41 7.83 2.82 11.57
N LEU A 42 7.62 1.69 10.88
CA LEU A 42 8.68 0.68 10.72
C LEU A 42 9.88 1.21 9.93
N LYS A 43 9.65 2.05 8.91
CA LYS A 43 10.71 2.73 8.16
C LYS A 43 11.55 3.62 9.07
N LYS A 44 10.91 4.45 9.89
CA LYS A 44 11.61 5.31 10.85
C LYS A 44 12.46 4.50 11.84
N HIS A 45 11.94 3.37 12.31
CA HIS A 45 12.68 2.45 13.17
C HIS A 45 13.88 1.84 12.44
N ALA A 46 13.68 1.39 11.20
CA ALA A 46 14.74 0.86 10.34
C ALA A 46 15.84 1.90 10.06
N ASP A 47 15.48 3.15 9.80
CA ASP A 47 16.44 4.23 9.56
C ASP A 47 17.24 4.56 10.84
N ALA A 48 16.64 4.46 12.03
CA ALA A 48 17.32 4.74 13.30
C ALA A 48 18.40 3.69 13.63
N ILE A 49 18.14 2.41 13.35
CA ILE A 49 19.12 1.32 13.53
C ILE A 49 20.25 1.38 12.49
N CYS A 50 20.13 2.19 11.44
CA CYS A 50 21.14 2.36 10.39
C CYS A 50 22.38 3.19 10.79
N SER A 51 22.61 3.44 12.09
CA SER A 51 23.78 4.17 12.60
C SER A 51 25.06 3.30 12.70
N SER A 52 24.96 1.99 12.45
CA SER A 52 26.04 0.99 12.54
C SER A 52 26.79 0.77 11.20
N SER A 53 27.76 -0.15 11.12
CA SER A 53 28.36 -0.61 9.85
C SER A 53 27.32 -1.34 8.97
N ASP A 54 27.51 -1.36 7.64
CA ASP A 54 26.49 -1.91 6.70
C ASP A 54 26.09 -3.37 6.97
N GLU A 55 27.03 -4.20 7.43
CA GLU A 55 26.79 -5.62 7.75
C GLU A 55 25.98 -5.80 9.05
N GLU A 56 26.18 -4.92 10.03
CA GLU A 56 25.39 -4.90 11.26
C GLU A 56 23.98 -4.37 11.00
N LYS A 57 23.82 -3.41 10.07
CA LYS A 57 22.51 -2.88 9.65
C LYS A 57 21.64 -3.97 9.04
N ASP A 58 22.18 -4.73 8.09
CA ASP A 58 21.42 -5.79 7.41
C ASP A 58 20.97 -6.88 8.40
N ASN A 59 21.86 -7.26 9.33
CA ASN A 59 21.52 -8.19 10.40
C ASN A 59 20.43 -7.66 11.35
N LYS A 60 20.51 -6.41 11.78
CA LYS A 60 19.48 -5.78 12.62
C LYS A 60 18.15 -5.65 11.88
N PHE A 61 18.17 -5.22 10.62
CA PHE A 61 16.98 -5.15 9.78
C PHE A 61 16.30 -6.53 9.69
N LYS A 62 17.06 -7.57 9.36
CA LYS A 62 16.54 -8.94 9.23
C LYS A 62 15.97 -9.50 10.53
N LYS A 63 16.56 -9.18 11.68
CA LYS A 63 16.14 -9.70 12.99
C LYS A 63 15.01 -8.90 13.63
N GLU A 64 15.02 -7.58 13.50
CA GLU A 64 14.16 -6.69 14.28
C GLU A 64 13.03 -6.07 13.45
N ILE A 65 13.29 -5.73 12.19
CA ILE A 65 12.34 -4.99 11.35
C ILE A 65 11.57 -5.92 10.40
N LEU A 66 12.28 -6.82 9.72
CA LEU A 66 11.69 -7.69 8.72
C LEU A 66 10.52 -8.53 9.29
N PRO A 67 10.61 -9.14 10.49
CA PRO A 67 9.48 -9.87 11.07
C PRO A 67 8.27 -8.97 11.30
N LEU A 68 8.47 -7.71 11.71
CA LEU A 68 7.39 -6.74 11.91
C LEU A 68 6.73 -6.35 10.58
N ILE A 69 7.51 -6.16 9.52
CA ILE A 69 6.99 -5.91 8.16
C ILE A 69 6.12 -7.08 7.72
N LYS A 70 6.60 -8.33 7.87
CA LYS A 70 5.84 -9.52 7.52
C LYS A 70 4.57 -9.64 8.37
N PHE A 71 4.64 -9.28 9.65
CA PHE A 71 3.52 -9.30 10.58
C PHE A 71 2.42 -8.29 10.22
N SER A 72 2.76 -7.14 9.63
CA SER A 72 1.80 -6.09 9.23
C SER A 72 0.65 -6.60 8.35
N LYS A 73 0.85 -7.70 7.60
CA LYS A 73 -0.24 -8.32 6.80
C LYS A 73 -1.42 -8.80 7.66
N ILE A 74 -1.21 -9.12 8.94
CA ILE A 74 -2.29 -9.54 9.86
C ILE A 74 -3.28 -8.41 10.11
N LYS A 75 -2.82 -7.16 10.19
CA LYS A 75 -3.72 -6.00 10.33
C LYS A 75 -4.62 -5.84 9.11
N ILE A 76 -4.07 -6.09 7.93
CA ILE A 76 -4.84 -6.06 6.67
C ILE A 76 -5.84 -7.21 6.65
N ALA A 77 -5.42 -8.44 7.01
CA ALA A 77 -6.32 -9.59 7.13
C ALA A 77 -7.48 -9.35 8.11
N TYR A 78 -7.20 -8.69 9.24
CA TYR A 78 -8.23 -8.31 10.20
C TYR A 78 -9.22 -7.28 9.63
N ALA A 79 -8.77 -6.37 8.77
CA ALA A 79 -9.68 -5.45 8.09
C ALA A 79 -10.58 -6.17 7.07
N VAL A 80 -10.05 -7.19 6.37
CA VAL A 80 -10.83 -8.05 5.47
C VAL A 80 -11.95 -8.77 6.25
N SER A 81 -11.67 -9.30 7.44
CA SER A 81 -12.69 -10.03 8.22
C SER A 81 -13.81 -9.13 8.76
N ARG A 82 -13.56 -7.83 8.85
CA ARG A 82 -14.52 -6.82 9.33
C ARG A 82 -15.27 -6.07 8.23
N CYS A 83 -14.93 -6.28 6.96
CA CYS A 83 -15.58 -5.57 5.87
C CYS A 83 -16.95 -6.19 5.55
N ASP A 84 -17.81 -5.41 4.89
CA ASP A 84 -19.10 -5.88 4.41
C ASP A 84 -18.92 -6.95 3.31
N LYS A 85 -19.89 -7.85 3.15
CA LYS A 85 -19.89 -8.86 2.08
C LYS A 85 -19.69 -8.29 0.68
N ARG A 86 -20.20 -7.07 0.44
CA ARG A 86 -20.05 -6.35 -0.84
C ARG A 86 -18.62 -5.87 -1.10
N GLU A 87 -17.85 -5.64 -0.04
CA GLU A 87 -16.47 -5.15 -0.11
C GLU A 87 -15.45 -6.28 -0.05
N PHE A 88 -15.85 -7.47 0.43
CA PHE A 88 -14.99 -8.61 0.69
C PHE A 88 -14.07 -8.97 -0.47
N SER A 89 -14.59 -9.03 -1.70
CA SER A 89 -13.76 -9.37 -2.87
C SER A 89 -12.62 -8.38 -3.06
N SER A 90 -12.92 -7.07 -3.05
CA SER A 90 -11.92 -6.01 -3.22
C SER A 90 -10.88 -6.00 -2.10
N TYR A 91 -11.35 -6.17 -0.87
CA TYR A 91 -10.50 -6.26 0.31
C TYR A 91 -9.56 -7.46 0.25
N ASN A 92 -10.09 -8.62 -0.14
CA ASN A 92 -9.32 -9.85 -0.25
C ASN A 92 -8.30 -9.77 -1.39
N ASP A 93 -8.65 -9.17 -2.52
CA ASP A 93 -7.72 -8.95 -3.63
C ASP A 93 -6.60 -7.99 -3.24
N PHE A 94 -6.93 -6.90 -2.54
CA PHE A 94 -5.95 -5.99 -1.96
C PHE A 94 -5.03 -6.72 -0.97
N TYR A 95 -5.60 -7.51 -0.04
CA TYR A 95 -4.83 -8.30 0.91
C TYR A 95 -3.85 -9.26 0.22
N LYS A 96 -4.32 -10.03 -0.77
CA LYS A 96 -3.47 -10.96 -1.52
C LYS A 96 -2.31 -10.27 -2.21
N LYS A 97 -2.55 -9.11 -2.83
CA LYS A 97 -1.49 -8.30 -3.45
C LYS A 97 -0.51 -7.79 -2.41
N MET A 98 -0.98 -7.26 -1.28
CA MET A 98 -0.09 -6.82 -0.19
C MET A 98 0.73 -7.98 0.36
N GLU A 99 0.12 -9.14 0.60
CA GLU A 99 0.82 -10.34 1.05
C GLU A 99 1.90 -10.77 0.06
N GLU A 100 1.60 -10.80 -1.24
CA GLU A 100 2.54 -11.13 -2.30
C GLU A 100 3.79 -10.23 -2.24
N TYR A 101 3.60 -8.90 -2.22
CA TYR A 101 4.70 -7.95 -2.23
C TYR A 101 5.45 -7.90 -0.90
N ILE A 102 4.74 -7.98 0.24
CA ILE A 102 5.35 -8.07 1.56
C ILE A 102 6.25 -9.31 1.66
N ASN A 103 5.81 -10.46 1.12
CA ASN A 103 6.58 -11.69 1.16
C ASN A 103 7.89 -11.62 0.35
N LYS A 104 7.98 -10.77 -0.68
CA LYS A 104 9.20 -10.55 -1.48
C LYS A 104 10.24 -9.64 -0.81
N ILE A 105 9.89 -8.93 0.25
CA ILE A 105 10.84 -8.07 0.98
C ILE A 105 11.87 -8.95 1.71
N GLU A 106 13.15 -8.80 1.40
CA GLU A 106 14.25 -9.50 2.07
C GLU A 106 15.28 -8.51 2.66
N THR A 107 15.38 -7.32 2.07
CA THR A 107 16.35 -6.27 2.42
C THR A 107 15.67 -4.94 2.70
N MET A 108 16.43 -3.99 3.28
CA MET A 108 15.97 -2.61 3.45
C MET A 108 15.67 -1.94 2.10
N SER A 109 16.43 -2.26 1.06
CA SER A 109 16.18 -1.76 -0.30
C SER A 109 14.82 -2.23 -0.81
N ASP A 110 14.49 -3.52 -0.65
CA ASP A 110 13.18 -4.05 -1.03
C ASP A 110 12.05 -3.34 -0.29
N PHE A 111 12.25 -3.05 1.00
CA PHE A 111 11.26 -2.37 1.80
C PHE A 111 11.01 -0.93 1.30
N VAL A 112 12.06 -0.20 0.95
CA VAL A 112 11.94 1.13 0.34
C VAL A 112 11.18 1.07 -1.00
N VAL A 113 11.46 0.05 -1.82
CA VAL A 113 10.73 -0.17 -3.08
C VAL A 113 9.25 -0.47 -2.81
N PHE A 114 8.94 -1.32 -1.83
CA PHE A 114 7.57 -1.60 -1.40
C PHE A 114 6.82 -0.33 -0.95
N LEU A 115 7.47 0.54 -0.19
CA LEU A 115 6.86 1.79 0.27
C LEU A 115 6.47 2.69 -0.90
N LYS A 116 7.34 2.81 -1.92
CA LYS A 116 7.03 3.57 -3.14
C LYS A 116 5.87 2.95 -3.93
N PHE A 117 5.85 1.62 -4.03
CA PHE A 117 4.74 0.89 -4.63
C PHE A 117 3.42 1.18 -3.90
N TYR A 118 3.41 1.15 -2.56
CA TYR A 118 2.22 1.45 -1.76
C TYR A 118 1.78 2.91 -1.93
N GLU A 119 2.73 3.86 -1.90
CA GLU A 119 2.47 5.28 -2.10
C GLU A 119 1.82 5.54 -3.47
N ALA A 120 2.29 4.88 -4.52
CA ALA A 120 1.69 4.95 -5.85
C ALA A 120 0.22 4.48 -5.84
N ILE A 121 -0.12 3.40 -5.12
CA ILE A 121 -1.52 2.94 -4.98
C ILE A 121 -2.38 4.05 -4.36
N ILE A 122 -1.92 4.65 -3.25
CA ILE A 122 -2.66 5.74 -2.58
C ILE A 122 -2.87 6.91 -3.54
N ALA A 123 -1.83 7.30 -4.28
CA ALA A 123 -1.88 8.41 -5.23
C ALA A 123 -2.91 8.15 -6.35
N PHE A 124 -2.89 6.97 -6.98
CA PHE A 124 -3.85 6.61 -8.02
C PHE A 124 -5.29 6.52 -7.50
N VAL A 125 -5.50 5.93 -6.31
CA VAL A 125 -6.84 5.87 -5.69
C VAL A 125 -7.38 7.28 -5.46
N LYS A 126 -6.55 8.17 -4.89
CA LYS A 126 -6.93 9.56 -4.63
C LYS A 126 -7.23 10.31 -5.92
N TYR A 127 -6.36 10.19 -6.93
CA TYR A 127 -6.56 10.80 -8.24
C TYR A 127 -7.90 10.41 -8.84
N LYS A 128 -8.22 9.10 -8.91
CA LYS A 128 -9.47 8.60 -9.50
C LYS A 128 -10.71 9.09 -8.74
N ARG A 129 -10.67 9.12 -7.40
CA ARG A 129 -11.78 9.63 -6.57
C ARG A 129 -12.00 11.13 -6.74
N THR A 130 -10.92 11.91 -6.84
CA THR A 130 -11.02 13.36 -7.05
C THR A 130 -11.50 13.69 -8.45
N PHE A 131 -11.00 12.99 -9.47
CA PHE A 131 -11.40 13.19 -10.87
C PHE A 131 -12.89 12.93 -11.07
N ASP A 132 -13.41 11.80 -10.57
CA ASP A 132 -14.84 11.47 -10.63
C ASP A 132 -15.74 12.49 -9.91
N SER A 133 -15.26 13.06 -8.80
CA SER A 133 -15.98 14.12 -8.10
C SER A 133 -16.08 15.39 -8.95
N MET A 134 -14.99 15.79 -9.60
CA MET A 134 -14.95 16.97 -10.47
C MET A 134 -15.85 16.83 -11.72
N GLU A 135 -15.86 15.66 -12.36
CA GLU A 135 -16.74 15.40 -13.51
C GLU A 135 -18.24 15.44 -13.14
N LYS A 136 -18.59 14.93 -11.96
CA LYS A 136 -19.97 14.95 -11.45
C LYS A 136 -20.47 16.35 -11.12
N ASP A 137 -19.59 17.24 -10.67
CA ASP A 137 -19.96 18.63 -10.38
C ASP A 137 -20.15 19.45 -11.66
N ASN A 138 -19.28 19.25 -12.67
CA ASN A 138 -19.42 19.89 -13.97
C ASN A 138 -20.71 19.47 -14.71
N SER A 139 -21.09 18.19 -14.62
CA SER A 139 -22.30 17.66 -15.26
C SER A 139 -23.61 18.09 -14.58
N LYS A 140 -23.58 18.40 -13.27
CA LYS A 140 -24.75 18.95 -12.54
C LYS A 140 -24.97 20.44 -12.81
N GLY A 141 -23.90 21.20 -13.06
CA GLY A 141 -23.98 22.62 -13.44
C GLY A 141 -24.70 22.86 -14.77
N ASN A 142 -24.61 21.92 -15.71
CA ASN A 142 -25.18 22.04 -17.05
C ASN A 142 -26.67 21.67 -17.16
N LYS A 143 -27.28 21.11 -16.10
CA LYS A 143 -28.73 20.77 -16.05
C LYS A 143 -29.60 21.86 -15.41
N ARG A 144 -29.01 22.96 -14.95
CA ARG A 144 -29.71 24.08 -14.27
C ARG A 144 -29.76 25.37 -15.11
N ARG A 145 -29.55 25.28 -16.42
CA ARG A 145 -29.66 26.39 -17.37
C ARG A 145 -30.70 26.06 -18.43
#